data_AF-A0A1F7WM18-F1
#
_entry.id   AF-A0A1F7WM18-F1
#
_cell.length_a   1.000
_cell.length_b   1.000
_cell.length_c   1.000
_cell.angle_alpha   90.00
_cell.angle_beta   90.00
_cell.angle_gamma   90.00
#
_symmetry.space_group_name_H-M   'P 1'
#
loop_
_entity.id
_entity.type
_entity.pdbx_description
1 polymer ?
#
loop_
_entity_poly.entity_id
_entity_poly.type
_entity_poly.pdbx_seq_one_letter_code
_entity_poly.pdbx_strand_id
1 'polypeptide(L)'
;MTNQILFFGTIFLTAVLGLTLGAVAISFRELIKKYYTLKEQYEREVNEAKARESAVELEAKKIADRIVIDAQAKARAIISEAATYSSKSKEEFSAEVKRATSSQMASFEAALSEAKNQAGVTFDSISKEVGKEVQGQIELLRSALSSQIAASQQEAKKAVSDAYKQVELEVVAYRKVREKQVDERIFEVLEDVTSKVVGKAMSLSDHEELVVKALEEAKSQNVL
;
A
#
# COMPACT_ATOMS: atom_id res chain seq x y z
N MET A 1 102.36 110.06 -58.92
CA MET A 1 102.31 108.89 -57.99
C MET A 1 100.88 108.44 -57.67
N THR A 2 99.87 109.31 -57.66
CA THR A 2 98.47 108.97 -57.29
C THR A 2 97.77 107.97 -58.23
N ASN A 3 98.01 108.05 -59.55
CA ASN A 3 97.34 107.17 -60.53
C ASN A 3 97.86 105.71 -60.51
N GLN A 4 99.11 105.48 -60.10
CA GLN A 4 99.67 104.12 -60.01
C GLN A 4 99.11 103.37 -58.80
N ILE A 5 98.91 104.06 -57.66
CA ILE A 5 98.31 103.48 -56.45
C ILE A 5 96.84 103.08 -56.70
N LEU A 6 96.08 103.90 -57.44
CA LEU A 6 94.70 103.58 -57.81
C LEU A 6 94.60 102.35 -58.73
N PHE A 7 95.51 102.20 -59.70
CA PHE A 7 95.49 101.07 -60.64
C PHE A 7 95.88 99.73 -59.97
N PHE A 8 96.93 99.72 -59.13
CA PHE A 8 97.28 98.50 -58.38
C PHE A 8 96.25 98.18 -57.29
N GLY A 9 95.62 99.20 -56.69
CA GLY A 9 94.54 99.02 -55.72
C GLY A 9 93.29 98.36 -56.31
N THR A 10 92.88 98.73 -57.52
CA THR A 10 91.72 98.09 -58.18
C THR A 10 92.00 96.66 -58.60
N ILE A 11 93.20 96.34 -59.07
CA ILE A 11 93.62 94.96 -59.40
C ILE A 11 93.64 94.08 -58.14
N PHE A 12 94.14 94.61 -57.02
CA PHE A 12 94.12 93.88 -55.75
C PHE A 12 92.68 93.62 -55.29
N LEU A 13 91.79 94.61 -55.39
CA LEU A 13 90.40 94.48 -54.99
C LEU A 13 89.63 93.45 -55.84
N THR A 14 89.87 93.43 -57.16
CA THR A 14 89.25 92.46 -58.07
C THR A 14 89.79 91.04 -57.85
N ALA A 15 91.09 90.89 -57.53
CA ALA A 15 91.67 89.60 -57.17
C ALA A 15 91.08 89.06 -55.85
N VAL A 16 90.91 89.91 -54.84
CA VAL A 16 90.27 89.54 -53.56
C VAL A 16 88.81 89.18 -53.79
N LEU A 17 88.06 89.93 -54.60
CA LEU A 17 86.68 89.61 -54.98
C LEU A 17 86.58 88.28 -55.75
N GLY A 18 87.53 88.00 -56.65
CA GLY A 18 87.59 86.72 -57.36
C GLY A 18 87.82 85.54 -56.43
N LEU A 19 88.71 85.70 -55.43
CA LEU A 19 88.97 84.68 -54.43
C LEU A 19 87.78 84.46 -53.48
N THR A 20 87.09 85.53 -53.04
CA THR A 20 85.91 85.40 -52.19
C THR A 20 84.75 84.74 -52.94
N LEU A 21 84.51 85.12 -54.20
CA LEU A 21 83.51 84.47 -55.05
C LEU A 21 83.86 82.99 -55.31
N GLY A 22 85.13 82.67 -55.53
CA GLY A 22 85.61 81.28 -55.66
C GLY A 22 85.37 80.46 -54.39
N ALA A 23 85.71 81.00 -53.22
CA ALA A 23 85.47 80.36 -51.93
C ALA A 23 83.96 80.13 -51.67
N VAL A 24 83.13 81.12 -51.98
CA VAL A 24 81.67 81.03 -51.88
C VAL A 24 81.12 79.95 -52.82
N ALA A 25 81.57 79.90 -54.07
CA ALA A 25 81.14 78.88 -55.03
C ALA A 25 81.52 77.45 -54.58
N ILE A 26 82.71 77.26 -54.00
CA ILE A 26 83.14 75.98 -53.43
C ILE A 26 82.25 75.59 -52.23
N SER A 27 81.98 76.55 -51.34
CA SER A 27 81.10 76.33 -50.17
C SER A 27 79.67 75.96 -50.58
N PHE A 28 79.11 76.62 -51.59
CA PHE A 28 77.79 76.27 -52.13
C PHE A 28 77.78 74.87 -52.76
N ARG A 29 78.85 74.48 -53.47
CA ARG A 29 78.96 73.14 -54.04
C ARG A 29 79.00 72.06 -52.96
N GLU A 30 79.70 72.28 -51.86
CA GLU A 30 79.71 71.36 -50.72
C GLU A 30 78.35 71.29 -50.01
N LEU A 31 77.66 72.42 -49.85
CA LEU A 31 76.32 72.46 -49.26
C LEU A 31 75.31 71.69 -50.10
N ILE A 32 75.36 71.85 -51.43
CA ILE A 32 74.49 71.11 -52.35
C ILE A 32 74.75 69.61 -52.25
N LYS A 33 76.01 69.18 -52.22
CA LYS A 33 76.35 67.76 -52.02
C LYS A 33 75.81 67.23 -50.69
N LYS A 34 76.04 67.95 -49.59
CA LYS A 34 75.52 67.59 -48.25
C LYS A 34 73.99 67.51 -48.22
N TYR A 35 73.30 68.44 -48.90
CA TYR A 35 71.85 68.43 -49.00
C TYR A 35 71.33 67.22 -49.77
N TYR A 36 71.94 66.88 -50.91
CA TYR A 36 71.53 65.69 -51.67
C TYR A 36 71.80 64.39 -50.90
N THR A 37 72.95 64.26 -50.24
CA THR A 37 73.23 63.07 -49.40
C THR A 37 72.29 62.97 -48.22
N LEU A 38 71.94 64.10 -47.59
CA LEU A 38 71.00 64.12 -46.46
C LEU A 38 69.57 63.80 -46.92
N LYS A 39 69.15 64.31 -48.08
CA LYS A 39 67.85 63.98 -48.69
C LYS A 39 67.77 62.50 -49.04
N GLU A 40 68.82 61.93 -49.63
CA GLU A 40 68.86 60.50 -49.98
C GLU A 40 68.83 59.60 -48.74
N GLN A 41 69.53 59.98 -47.66
CA GLN A 41 69.48 59.27 -46.38
C GLN A 41 68.08 59.31 -45.76
N TYR A 42 67.44 60.49 -45.74
CA TYR A 42 66.08 60.64 -45.22
C TYR A 42 65.06 59.82 -46.03
N GLU A 43 65.14 59.84 -47.37
CA GLU A 43 64.26 59.02 -48.22
C GLU A 43 64.47 57.52 -48.01
N ARG A 44 65.73 57.07 -47.80
CA ARG A 44 66.03 55.67 -47.44
C ARG A 44 65.46 55.31 -46.07
N GLU A 45 65.66 56.12 -45.04
CA GLU A 45 65.11 55.86 -43.70
C GLU A 45 63.58 55.82 -43.70
N VAL A 46 62.92 56.72 -44.43
CA VAL A 46 61.45 56.73 -44.56
C VAL A 46 60.96 55.48 -45.30
N ASN A 47 61.64 55.06 -46.36
CA ASN A 47 61.27 53.85 -47.11
C ASN A 47 61.53 52.57 -46.29
N GLU A 48 62.62 52.51 -45.54
CA GLU A 48 62.91 51.41 -44.60
C GLU A 48 61.88 51.38 -43.46
N ALA A 49 61.51 52.53 -42.90
CA ALA A 49 60.48 52.61 -41.86
C ALA A 49 59.13 52.11 -42.38
N LYS A 50 58.70 52.54 -43.58
CA LYS A 50 57.47 52.05 -44.24
C LYS A 50 57.52 50.55 -44.54
N ALA A 51 58.67 50.04 -44.98
CA ALA A 51 58.85 48.62 -45.25
C ALA A 51 58.76 47.79 -43.95
N ARG A 52 59.36 48.27 -42.85
CA ARG A 52 59.25 47.65 -41.53
C ARG A 52 57.82 47.68 -41.00
N GLU A 53 57.14 48.82 -41.12
CA GLU A 53 55.74 48.96 -40.72
C GLU A 53 54.83 47.98 -41.49
N SER A 54 54.98 47.90 -42.80
CA SER A 54 54.22 46.96 -43.64
C SER A 54 54.54 45.49 -43.31
N ALA A 55 55.81 45.18 -43.00
CA ALA A 55 56.20 43.83 -42.58
C ALA A 55 55.57 43.45 -41.24
N VAL A 56 55.55 44.36 -40.27
CA VAL A 56 54.89 44.17 -38.96
C VAL A 56 53.38 44.02 -39.13
N GLU A 57 52.75 44.82 -39.99
CA GLU A 57 51.31 44.71 -40.28
C GLU A 57 50.97 43.35 -40.92
N LEU A 58 51.80 42.89 -41.87
CA LEU A 58 51.62 41.59 -42.51
C LEU A 58 51.82 40.43 -41.52
N GLU A 59 52.80 40.52 -40.64
CA GLU A 59 53.04 39.53 -39.58
C GLU A 59 51.89 39.51 -38.58
N ALA A 60 51.41 40.69 -38.15
CA ALA A 60 50.25 40.81 -37.28
C ALA A 60 48.99 40.22 -37.91
N LYS A 61 48.74 40.45 -39.21
CA LYS A 61 47.64 39.81 -39.96
C LYS A 61 47.76 38.30 -39.97
N LYS A 62 48.95 37.76 -40.27
CA LYS A 62 49.18 36.30 -40.24
C LYS A 62 48.95 35.69 -38.86
N ILE A 63 49.36 36.37 -37.80
CA ILE A 63 49.13 35.93 -36.42
C ILE A 63 47.63 35.96 -36.11
N ALA A 64 46.93 37.04 -36.47
CA ALA A 64 45.49 37.15 -36.30
C ALA A 64 44.75 36.03 -37.04
N ASP A 65 45.11 35.76 -38.30
CA ASP A 65 44.52 34.67 -39.08
C ASP A 65 44.77 33.30 -38.44
N ARG A 66 45.98 33.05 -37.93
CA ARG A 66 46.27 31.81 -37.18
C ARG A 66 45.43 31.70 -35.92
N ILE A 67 45.29 32.78 -35.15
CA ILE A 67 44.46 32.78 -33.94
C ILE A 67 43.00 32.46 -34.30
N VAL A 68 42.48 33.02 -35.38
CA VAL A 68 41.11 32.75 -35.85
C VAL A 68 40.97 31.29 -36.28
N ILE A 69 41.91 30.76 -37.04
CA ILE A 69 41.90 29.36 -37.49
C ILE A 69 41.97 28.40 -36.29
N ASP A 70 42.88 28.65 -35.35
CA ASP A 70 43.04 27.82 -34.15
C ASP A 70 41.80 27.90 -33.25
N ALA A 71 41.22 29.09 -33.10
CA ALA A 71 39.98 29.28 -32.35
C ALA A 71 38.81 28.53 -33.01
N GLN A 72 38.69 28.58 -34.33
CA GLN A 72 37.67 27.83 -35.07
C GLN A 72 37.87 26.31 -34.95
N ALA A 73 39.12 25.83 -35.03
CA ALA A 73 39.44 24.42 -34.85
C ALA A 73 39.07 23.92 -33.45
N LYS A 74 39.44 24.69 -32.41
CA LYS A 74 39.06 24.39 -31.02
C LYS A 74 37.54 24.42 -30.82
N ALA A 75 36.85 25.42 -31.37
CA ALA A 75 35.39 25.49 -31.30
C ALA A 75 34.72 24.27 -31.93
N ARG A 76 35.20 23.82 -33.11
CA ARG A 76 34.69 22.60 -33.76
C ARG A 76 34.95 21.34 -32.93
N ALA A 77 36.12 21.22 -32.32
CA ALA A 77 36.43 20.10 -31.43
C ALA A 77 35.49 20.05 -30.22
N ILE A 78 35.28 21.20 -29.55
CA ILE A 78 34.35 21.33 -28.41
C ILE A 78 32.92 20.97 -28.82
N ILE A 79 32.45 21.45 -29.97
CA ILE A 79 31.11 21.14 -30.48
C ILE A 79 30.97 19.63 -30.77
N SER A 80 31.98 19.02 -31.38
CA SER A 80 31.98 17.58 -31.67
C SER A 80 31.95 16.75 -30.39
N GLU A 81 32.78 17.09 -29.41
CA GLU A 81 32.82 16.40 -28.11
C GLU A 81 31.50 16.57 -27.36
N ALA A 82 30.91 17.77 -27.36
CA ALA A 82 29.59 18.02 -26.77
C ALA A 82 28.48 17.19 -27.45
N ALA A 83 28.51 17.05 -28.79
CA ALA A 83 27.56 16.22 -29.52
C ALA A 83 27.73 14.72 -29.18
N THR A 84 28.97 14.22 -29.10
CA THR A 84 29.25 12.85 -28.70
C THR A 84 28.82 12.58 -27.26
N TYR A 85 29.14 13.48 -26.33
CA TYR A 85 28.72 13.39 -24.94
C TYR A 85 27.20 13.37 -24.79
N SER A 86 26.49 14.22 -25.56
CA SER A 86 25.03 14.24 -25.59
C SER A 86 24.44 12.91 -26.09
N SER A 87 25.00 12.34 -27.17
CA SER A 87 24.55 11.05 -27.69
C SER A 87 24.80 9.91 -26.69
N LYS A 88 26.00 9.86 -26.09
CA LYS A 88 26.35 8.85 -25.09
C LYS A 88 25.49 8.97 -23.83
N SER A 89 25.26 10.19 -23.35
CA SER A 89 24.38 10.44 -22.20
C SER A 89 22.95 9.98 -22.48
N LYS A 90 22.44 10.20 -23.71
CA LYS A 90 21.10 9.73 -24.11
C LYS A 90 21.03 8.21 -24.16
N GLU A 91 22.09 7.55 -24.64
CA GLU A 91 22.16 6.09 -24.70
C GLU A 91 22.25 5.47 -23.31
N GLU A 92 23.12 5.98 -22.44
CA GLU A 92 23.25 5.57 -21.04
C GLU A 92 21.95 5.81 -20.26
N PHE A 93 21.31 6.97 -20.44
CA PHE A 93 20.00 7.25 -19.84
C PHE A 93 18.93 6.27 -20.32
N SER A 94 18.86 5.98 -21.62
CA SER A 94 17.93 5.00 -22.17
C SER A 94 18.18 3.59 -21.64
N ALA A 95 19.44 3.19 -21.51
CA ALA A 95 19.84 1.91 -20.94
C ALA A 95 19.47 1.81 -19.46
N GLU A 96 19.72 2.87 -18.69
CA GLU A 96 19.39 2.92 -17.27
C GLU A 96 17.87 2.93 -17.03
N VAL A 97 17.11 3.68 -17.83
CA VAL A 97 15.64 3.64 -17.79
C VAL A 97 15.14 2.23 -18.10
N LYS A 98 15.64 1.57 -19.15
CA LYS A 98 15.26 0.18 -19.46
C LYS A 98 15.60 -0.76 -18.31
N ARG A 99 16.79 -0.63 -17.73
CA ARG A 99 17.23 -1.45 -16.60
C ARG A 99 16.35 -1.24 -15.37
N ALA A 100 16.04 0.00 -15.04
CA ALA A 100 15.15 0.36 -13.94
C ALA A 100 13.73 -0.18 -14.19
N THR A 101 13.19 -0.03 -15.40
CA THR A 101 11.87 -0.59 -15.77
C THR A 101 11.86 -2.11 -15.66
N SER A 102 12.86 -2.81 -16.20
CA SER A 102 12.94 -4.28 -16.10
C SER A 102 13.07 -4.75 -14.64
N SER A 103 13.88 -4.06 -13.82
CA SER A 103 14.01 -4.36 -12.40
C SER A 103 12.69 -4.14 -11.64
N GLN A 104 11.97 -3.08 -11.98
CA GLN A 104 10.66 -2.79 -11.39
C GLN A 104 9.61 -3.83 -11.80
N MET A 105 9.60 -4.25 -13.07
CA MET A 105 8.70 -5.31 -13.56
C MET A 105 8.97 -6.63 -12.86
N ALA A 106 10.24 -7.04 -12.73
CA ALA A 106 10.61 -8.26 -12.01
C ALA A 106 10.19 -8.21 -10.53
N SER A 107 10.36 -7.06 -9.88
CA SER A 107 9.92 -6.85 -8.49
C SER A 107 8.40 -6.94 -8.36
N PHE A 108 7.67 -6.40 -9.33
CA PHE A 108 6.21 -6.46 -9.37
C PHE A 108 5.70 -7.89 -9.59
N GLU A 109 6.32 -8.65 -10.51
CA GLU A 109 6.01 -10.06 -10.74
C GLU A 109 6.27 -10.91 -9.49
N ALA A 110 7.38 -10.67 -8.79
CA ALA A 110 7.70 -11.36 -7.54
C ALA A 110 6.65 -11.05 -6.45
N ALA A 111 6.28 -9.78 -6.28
CA ALA A 111 5.24 -9.37 -5.33
C ALA A 111 3.87 -10.00 -5.66
N LEU A 112 3.51 -10.09 -6.95
CA LEU A 112 2.27 -10.71 -7.40
C LEU A 112 2.27 -12.23 -7.13
N SER A 113 3.40 -12.89 -7.36
CA SER A 113 3.58 -14.31 -7.07
C SER A 113 3.44 -14.61 -5.57
N GLU A 114 4.08 -13.80 -4.73
CA GLU A 114 4.00 -13.89 -3.27
C GLU A 114 2.56 -13.65 -2.79
N ALA A 115 1.89 -12.62 -3.28
CA ALA A 115 0.50 -12.33 -2.95
C ALA A 115 -0.43 -13.50 -3.33
N LYS A 116 -0.21 -14.13 -4.49
CA LYS A 116 -0.97 -15.31 -4.92
C LYS A 116 -0.73 -16.50 -4.00
N ASN A 117 0.52 -16.75 -3.60
CA ASN A 117 0.86 -17.83 -2.67
C ASN A 117 0.25 -17.59 -1.29
N GLN A 118 0.36 -16.38 -0.74
CA GLN A 118 -0.23 -16.01 0.54
C GLN A 118 -1.75 -16.11 0.52
N ALA A 119 -2.40 -15.67 -0.57
CA ALA A 119 -3.83 -15.85 -0.75
C ALA A 119 -4.21 -17.33 -0.73
N GLY A 120 -3.45 -18.19 -1.42
CA GLY A 120 -3.66 -19.64 -1.42
C GLY A 120 -3.51 -20.27 -0.02
N VAL A 121 -2.45 -19.93 0.72
CA VAL A 121 -2.23 -20.41 2.09
C VAL A 121 -3.33 -19.93 3.04
N THR A 122 -3.76 -18.68 2.89
CA THR A 122 -4.85 -18.11 3.69
C THR A 122 -6.17 -18.83 3.42
N PHE A 123 -6.48 -19.09 2.14
CA PHE A 123 -7.70 -19.80 1.75
C PHE A 123 -7.73 -21.25 2.27
N ASP A 124 -6.59 -21.95 2.20
CA ASP A 124 -6.45 -23.31 2.74
C ASP A 124 -6.60 -23.32 4.27
N SER A 125 -6.03 -22.32 4.96
CA SER A 125 -6.14 -22.16 6.41
C SER A 125 -7.59 -21.90 6.85
N ILE A 126 -8.28 -20.96 6.18
CA ILE A 126 -9.70 -20.67 6.44
C ILE A 126 -10.54 -21.92 6.21
N SER A 127 -10.29 -22.66 5.12
CA SER A 127 -11.05 -23.87 4.79
C SER A 127 -10.88 -24.96 5.86
N LYS A 128 -9.66 -25.14 6.38
CA LYS A 128 -9.38 -26.07 7.49
C LYS A 128 -10.04 -25.62 8.79
N GLU A 129 -10.03 -24.32 9.08
CA GLU A 129 -10.61 -23.77 10.30
C GLU A 129 -12.14 -23.85 10.29
N VAL A 130 -12.78 -23.54 9.16
CA VAL A 130 -14.21 -23.77 8.94
C VAL A 130 -14.55 -25.25 9.08
N GLY A 131 -13.73 -26.16 8.52
CA GLY A 131 -13.91 -27.60 8.68
C GLY A 131 -13.88 -28.04 10.14
N LYS A 132 -12.93 -27.52 10.93
CA LYS A 132 -12.84 -27.79 12.38
C LYS A 132 -14.04 -27.24 13.14
N GLU A 133 -14.47 -26.01 12.86
CA GLU A 133 -15.61 -25.39 13.51
C GLU A 133 -16.90 -26.18 13.23
N VAL A 134 -17.15 -26.53 11.97
CA VAL A 134 -18.31 -27.36 11.58
C VAL A 134 -18.27 -28.72 12.27
N GLN A 135 -17.10 -29.36 12.36
CA GLN A 135 -16.97 -30.62 13.07
C GLN A 135 -17.27 -30.47 14.57
N GLY A 136 -16.77 -29.40 15.21
CA GLY A 136 -17.08 -29.08 16.59
C GLY A 136 -18.57 -28.84 16.83
N GLN A 137 -19.25 -28.11 15.93
CA GLN A 137 -20.70 -27.91 16.03
C GLN A 137 -21.51 -29.20 15.83
N ILE A 138 -21.07 -30.09 14.95
CA ILE A 138 -21.70 -31.41 14.79
C ILE A 138 -21.55 -32.24 16.07
N GLU A 139 -20.40 -32.20 16.73
CA GLU A 139 -20.19 -32.89 18.01
C GLU A 139 -21.05 -32.31 19.14
N LEU A 140 -21.14 -30.99 19.25
CA LEU A 140 -22.03 -30.31 20.20
C LEU A 140 -23.49 -30.67 19.94
N LEU A 141 -23.93 -30.66 18.67
CA LEU A 141 -25.29 -31.05 18.28
C LEU A 141 -25.58 -32.50 18.64
N ARG A 142 -24.65 -33.42 18.35
CA ARG A 142 -24.77 -34.84 18.74
C ARG A 142 -24.92 -34.99 20.24
N SER A 143 -24.07 -34.30 21.02
CA SER A 143 -24.14 -34.33 22.49
C SER A 143 -25.46 -33.79 23.02
N ALA A 144 -25.92 -32.65 22.49
CA ALA A 144 -27.20 -32.06 22.86
C ALA A 144 -28.38 -32.98 22.53
N LEU A 145 -28.36 -33.60 21.33
CA LEU A 145 -29.39 -34.54 20.91
C LEU A 145 -29.40 -35.80 21.79
N SER A 146 -28.24 -36.37 22.09
CA SER A 146 -28.12 -37.52 23.00
C SER A 146 -28.63 -37.19 24.40
N SER A 147 -28.31 -36.01 24.93
CA SER A 147 -28.81 -35.54 26.22
C SER A 147 -30.33 -35.37 26.20
N GLN A 148 -30.88 -34.78 25.14
CA GLN A 148 -32.32 -34.59 24.99
C GLN A 148 -33.06 -35.94 24.89
N ILE A 149 -32.52 -36.90 24.13
CA ILE A 149 -33.09 -38.25 24.04
C ILE A 149 -33.09 -38.93 25.41
N ALA A 150 -31.99 -38.83 26.17
CA ALA A 150 -31.91 -39.41 27.51
C ALA A 150 -32.93 -38.76 28.47
N ALA A 151 -33.07 -37.43 28.42
CA ALA A 151 -34.07 -36.70 29.19
C ALA A 151 -35.51 -37.13 28.83
N SER A 152 -35.84 -37.20 27.54
CA SER A 152 -37.15 -37.67 27.08
C SER A 152 -37.43 -39.13 27.45
N GLN A 153 -36.42 -40.01 27.42
CA GLN A 153 -36.57 -41.39 27.89
C GLN A 153 -36.85 -41.45 29.40
N GLN A 154 -36.17 -40.62 30.20
CA GLN A 154 -36.39 -40.53 31.63
C GLN A 154 -37.80 -40.00 31.95
N GLU A 155 -38.24 -38.98 31.22
CA GLU A 155 -39.57 -38.40 31.35
C GLU A 155 -40.68 -39.39 30.95
N ALA A 156 -40.50 -40.12 29.84
CA ALA A 156 -41.41 -41.18 29.43
C ALA A 156 -41.50 -42.30 30.47
N LYS A 157 -40.35 -42.75 31.02
CA LYS A 157 -40.32 -43.75 32.11
C LYS A 157 -41.08 -43.25 33.34
N LYS A 158 -40.91 -41.97 33.70
CA LYS A 158 -41.61 -41.35 34.81
C LYS A 158 -43.12 -41.31 34.56
N ALA A 159 -43.54 -40.83 33.39
CA ALA A 159 -44.96 -40.78 33.01
C ALA A 159 -45.62 -42.17 33.03
N VAL A 160 -44.92 -43.19 32.52
CA VAL A 160 -45.38 -44.59 32.57
C VAL A 160 -45.48 -45.07 34.02
N SER A 161 -44.47 -44.82 34.86
CA SER A 161 -44.51 -45.20 36.27
C SER A 161 -45.63 -44.50 37.05
N ASP A 162 -45.88 -43.23 36.77
CA ASP A 162 -46.93 -42.44 37.42
C ASP A 162 -48.32 -42.94 36.97
N ALA A 163 -48.49 -43.26 35.68
CA ALA A 163 -49.70 -43.91 35.18
C ALA A 163 -49.96 -45.27 35.85
N TYR A 164 -48.93 -46.11 36.02
CA TYR A 164 -49.07 -47.39 36.74
C TYR A 164 -49.53 -47.20 38.19
N LYS A 165 -48.96 -46.24 38.92
CA LYS A 165 -49.40 -45.92 40.29
C LYS A 165 -50.85 -45.45 40.33
N GLN A 166 -51.26 -44.66 39.36
CA GLN A 166 -52.63 -44.19 39.27
C GLN A 166 -53.62 -45.33 38.98
N VAL A 167 -53.27 -46.23 38.06
CA VAL A 167 -54.05 -47.46 37.81
C VAL A 167 -54.15 -48.32 39.06
N GLU A 168 -53.06 -48.47 39.83
CA GLU A 168 -53.07 -49.23 41.09
C GLU A 168 -54.04 -48.61 42.12
N LEU A 169 -54.06 -47.29 42.25
CA LEU A 169 -55.01 -46.57 43.11
C LEU A 169 -56.46 -46.78 42.65
N GLU A 170 -56.72 -46.71 41.35
CA GLU A 170 -58.05 -46.95 40.77
C GLU A 170 -58.51 -48.40 40.99
N VAL A 171 -57.61 -49.39 40.85
CA VAL A 171 -57.91 -50.80 41.12
C VAL A 171 -58.24 -51.03 42.59
N VAL A 172 -57.50 -50.42 43.52
CA VAL A 172 -57.79 -50.51 44.96
C VAL A 172 -59.13 -49.86 45.29
N ALA A 173 -59.43 -48.70 44.71
CA ALA A 173 -60.71 -48.02 44.88
C ALA A 173 -61.86 -48.90 44.34
N TYR A 174 -61.72 -49.46 43.14
CA TYR A 174 -62.69 -50.37 42.54
C TYR A 174 -62.92 -51.61 43.41
N ARG A 175 -61.86 -52.21 43.95
CA ARG A 175 -61.95 -53.36 44.84
C ARG A 175 -62.75 -53.03 46.11
N LYS A 176 -62.51 -51.89 46.74
CA LYS A 176 -63.28 -51.45 47.91
C LYS A 176 -64.76 -51.25 47.59
N VAL A 177 -65.08 -50.68 46.43
CA VAL A 177 -66.47 -50.52 45.98
C VAL A 177 -67.12 -51.88 45.78
N ARG A 178 -66.39 -52.84 45.16
CA ARG A 178 -66.88 -54.21 44.97
C ARG A 178 -67.07 -54.97 46.28
N GLU A 179 -66.16 -54.84 47.24
CA GLU A 179 -66.28 -55.45 48.57
C GLU A 179 -67.53 -54.93 49.28
N LYS A 180 -67.79 -53.62 49.27
CA LYS A 180 -69.04 -53.05 49.82
C LYS A 180 -70.30 -53.59 49.15
N GLN A 181 -70.31 -53.68 47.81
CA GLN A 181 -71.45 -54.26 47.07
C GLN A 181 -71.67 -55.73 47.41
N VAL A 182 -70.61 -56.48 47.70
CA VAL A 182 -70.71 -57.88 48.13
C VAL A 182 -71.28 -57.95 49.54
N ASP A 183 -70.80 -57.12 50.48
CA ASP A 183 -71.31 -57.06 51.85
C ASP A 183 -72.81 -56.71 51.88
N GLU A 184 -73.23 -55.69 51.13
CA GLU A 184 -74.64 -55.30 50.98
C GLU A 184 -75.49 -56.47 50.47
N ARG A 185 -75.02 -57.18 49.44
CA ARG A 185 -75.70 -58.38 48.93
C ARG A 185 -75.72 -59.54 49.93
N ILE A 186 -74.70 -59.69 50.76
CA ILE A 186 -74.69 -60.71 51.82
C ILE A 186 -75.81 -60.42 52.82
N PHE A 187 -76.00 -59.16 53.20
CA PHE A 187 -77.12 -58.77 54.07
C PHE A 187 -78.48 -59.02 53.42
N GLU A 188 -78.65 -58.67 52.14
CA GLU A 188 -79.89 -58.97 51.39
C GLU A 188 -80.17 -60.49 51.34
N VAL A 189 -79.15 -61.31 51.08
CA VAL A 189 -79.30 -62.77 51.05
C VAL A 189 -79.59 -63.32 52.45
N LEU A 190 -78.93 -62.82 53.50
CA LEU A 190 -79.21 -63.21 54.88
C LEU A 190 -80.64 -62.83 55.28
N GLU A 191 -81.13 -61.65 54.90
CA GLU A 191 -82.51 -61.22 55.13
C GLU A 191 -83.50 -62.14 54.42
N ASP A 192 -83.29 -62.44 53.13
CA ASP A 192 -84.15 -63.33 52.35
C ASP A 192 -84.14 -64.77 52.91
N VAL A 193 -82.99 -65.29 53.30
CA VAL A 193 -82.88 -66.61 53.95
C VAL A 193 -83.54 -66.62 55.31
N THR A 194 -83.31 -65.60 56.15
CA THR A 194 -83.92 -65.50 57.48
C THR A 194 -85.44 -65.39 57.38
N SER A 195 -85.95 -64.55 56.48
CA SER A 195 -87.38 -64.44 56.19
C SER A 195 -87.99 -65.77 55.73
N LYS A 196 -87.31 -66.49 54.83
CA LYS A 196 -87.74 -67.82 54.36
C LYS A 196 -87.69 -68.89 55.44
N VAL A 197 -86.70 -68.87 56.33
CA VAL A 197 -86.56 -69.84 57.43
C VAL A 197 -87.56 -69.53 58.54
N VAL A 198 -87.64 -68.29 59.00
CA VAL A 198 -88.59 -67.83 60.02
C VAL A 198 -90.03 -68.10 59.57
N GLY A 199 -90.37 -67.74 58.33
CA GLY A 199 -91.70 -67.99 57.76
C GLY A 199 -92.06 -69.47 57.60
N LYS A 200 -91.07 -70.38 57.62
CA LYS A 200 -91.30 -71.84 57.57
C LYS A 200 -91.16 -72.54 58.91
N ALA A 201 -90.39 -71.99 59.85
CA ALA A 201 -90.04 -72.63 61.11
C ALA A 201 -90.87 -72.14 62.31
N MET A 202 -91.43 -70.91 62.26
CA MET A 202 -92.29 -70.42 63.33
C MET A 202 -93.71 -70.98 63.21
N SER A 203 -94.23 -71.52 64.31
CA SER A 203 -95.65 -71.85 64.42
C SER A 203 -96.47 -70.58 64.64
N LEU A 204 -97.78 -70.61 64.33
CA LEU A 204 -98.66 -69.45 64.49
C LEU A 204 -98.64 -68.89 65.93
N SER A 205 -98.50 -69.79 66.91
CA SER A 205 -98.43 -69.46 68.34
C SER A 205 -97.16 -68.68 68.70
N ASP A 206 -96.00 -69.06 68.13
CA ASP A 206 -94.73 -68.38 68.40
C ASP A 206 -94.73 -66.97 67.77
N HIS A 207 -95.46 -66.80 66.66
CA HIS A 207 -95.58 -65.52 65.96
C HIS A 207 -96.45 -64.52 66.73
N GLU A 208 -97.53 -64.98 67.38
CA GLU A 208 -98.33 -64.15 68.28
C GLU A 208 -97.54 -63.71 69.50
N GLU A 209 -96.76 -64.62 70.12
CA GLU A 209 -95.94 -64.28 71.27
C GLU A 209 -94.86 -63.25 70.92
N LEU A 210 -94.20 -63.38 69.76
CA LEU A 210 -93.20 -62.42 69.31
C LEU A 210 -93.79 -61.03 69.03
N VAL A 211 -94.99 -60.96 68.45
CA VAL A 211 -95.68 -59.69 68.17
C VAL A 211 -96.09 -59.00 69.47
N VAL A 212 -96.62 -59.76 70.44
CA VAL A 212 -96.96 -59.21 71.77
C VAL A 212 -95.70 -58.69 72.46
N LYS A 213 -94.60 -59.44 72.43
CA LYS A 213 -93.32 -59.04 73.03
C LYS A 213 -92.73 -57.79 72.37
N ALA A 214 -92.76 -57.72 71.04
CA ALA A 214 -92.28 -56.55 70.29
C ALA A 214 -93.15 -55.31 70.55
N LEU A 215 -94.48 -55.48 70.69
CA LEU A 215 -95.39 -54.41 71.07
C LEU A 215 -95.20 -53.95 72.52
N GLU A 216 -94.91 -54.87 73.44
CA GLU A 216 -94.55 -54.54 74.82
C GLU A 216 -93.20 -53.83 74.91
N GLU A 217 -92.18 -54.29 74.17
CA GLU A 217 -90.88 -53.62 74.08
C GLU A 217 -91.00 -52.22 73.47
N ALA A 218 -91.76 -52.06 72.38
CA ALA A 218 -92.02 -50.76 71.76
C ALA A 218 -92.77 -49.80 72.70
N LYS A 219 -93.71 -50.32 73.49
CA LYS A 219 -94.41 -49.57 74.54
C LYS A 219 -93.49 -49.20 75.71
N SER A 220 -92.53 -50.07 76.06
CA SER A 220 -91.55 -49.80 77.11
C SER A 220 -90.48 -48.78 76.70
N GLN A 221 -90.13 -48.77 75.41
CA GLN A 221 -89.14 -47.87 74.82
C GLN A 221 -89.76 -46.57 74.27
N ASN A 222 -91.08 -46.41 74.39
CA ASN A 222 -91.84 -45.20 74.03
C ASN A 222 -91.63 -44.77 72.57
N VAL A 223 -91.58 -45.74 71.66
CA VAL A 223 -91.39 -45.52 70.21
C VAL A 223 -92.70 -45.66 69.42
N LEU A 224 -93.84 -45.77 70.12
CA LEU A 224 -95.21 -45.75 69.60
C LEU A 224 -96.13 -44.95 70.53
#